data_AF-A0A969JZ71-F1
#
_entry.id   AF-A0A969JZ71-F1
#
_cell.length_a   1.000
_cell.length_b   1.000
_cell.length_c   1.000
_cell.angle_alpha   90.00
_cell.angle_beta   90.00
_cell.angle_gamma   90.00
#
_symmetry.space_group_name_H-M   'P 1'
#
loop_
_entity.id
_entity.type
_entity.pdbx_description
1 polymer ?
#
loop_
_entity_poly.entity_id
_entity_poly.type
_entity_poly.pdbx_seq_one_letter_code
_entity_poly.pdbx_strand_id
1 'polypeptide(L)'
;MSPYHLVTLPPCHHMNSMPGVLARIPLFQAYRRFGWPKMLPLNLTLSPSPKCNSRCLTCNIWMKRENELTLAEWDKVLASLGTSPYWFTISGGEPLMYPHVVELAKLA
;
A
#
# COMPACT_ATOMS: atom_id res chain seq x y z
N MET A 1 -8.77 8.11 -33.51
CA MET A 1 -7.34 8.15 -33.21
C MET A 1 -7.15 8.78 -31.83
N SER A 2 -7.28 7.99 -30.77
CA SER A 2 -6.56 8.20 -29.51
C SER A 2 -6.42 6.81 -28.85
N PRO A 3 -5.22 6.43 -28.39
CA PRO A 3 -4.76 5.06 -28.36
C PRO A 3 -4.56 4.63 -26.90
N TYR A 4 -5.63 4.29 -26.21
CA TYR A 4 -5.49 3.60 -24.91
C TYR A 4 -5.44 2.11 -25.19
N HIS A 5 -4.24 1.72 -25.65
CA HIS A 5 -3.79 0.34 -25.72
C HIS A 5 -4.13 -0.38 -24.41
N LEU A 6 -4.58 -1.61 -24.59
CA LEU A 6 -4.68 -2.65 -23.58
C LEU A 6 -3.51 -2.58 -22.59
N VAL A 7 -3.72 -1.92 -21.45
CA VAL A 7 -3.00 -2.27 -20.24
C VAL A 7 -3.59 -3.61 -19.85
N THR A 8 -2.95 -4.69 -20.29
CA THR A 8 -3.12 -6.00 -19.67
C THR A 8 -2.77 -5.82 -18.21
N LEU A 9 -3.80 -5.61 -17.38
CA LEU A 9 -3.67 -5.68 -15.94
C LEU A 9 -2.97 -7.01 -15.63
N PRO A 10 -1.88 -7.01 -14.84
CA PRO A 10 -1.31 -8.27 -14.38
C PRO A 10 -2.44 -9.09 -13.73
N PRO A 11 -2.45 -10.42 -13.91
CA PRO A 11 -3.49 -11.27 -13.34
C PRO A 11 -3.58 -10.94 -11.85
N CYS A 12 -4.78 -10.57 -11.39
CA CYS A 12 -5.07 -10.22 -10.00
C CYS A 12 -4.29 -11.18 -9.10
N HIS A 13 -3.25 -10.64 -8.46
CA HIS A 13 -2.27 -11.45 -7.76
C HIS A 13 -3.02 -12.32 -6.76
N HIS A 14 -2.86 -13.63 -6.95
CA HIS A 14 -3.43 -14.70 -6.16
C HIS A 14 -3.48 -14.31 -4.68
N MET A 15 -4.68 -14.02 -4.18
CA MET A 15 -4.90 -13.72 -2.77
C MET A 15 -4.50 -14.96 -1.98
N ASN A 16 -3.31 -14.91 -1.37
CA ASN A 16 -2.76 -16.03 -0.64
C ASN A 16 -3.76 -16.48 0.43
N SER A 17 -4.06 -17.77 0.46
CA SER A 17 -4.99 -18.32 1.44
C SER A 17 -4.42 -18.15 2.86
N MET A 18 -5.31 -18.07 3.86
CA MET A 18 -4.99 -18.01 5.30
C MET A 18 -3.83 -18.94 5.76
N PRO A 19 -3.69 -20.18 5.22
CA PRO A 19 -2.56 -21.07 5.52
C PRO A 19 -1.19 -20.49 5.12
N GLY A 20 -1.12 -19.73 4.03
CA GLY A 20 0.13 -19.13 3.54
C GLY A 20 0.69 -18.06 4.47
N VAL A 21 -0.16 -17.35 5.21
CA VAL A 21 0.26 -16.36 6.22
C VAL A 21 0.79 -17.06 7.47
N LEU A 22 0.09 -18.09 7.94
CA LEU A 22 0.51 -18.89 9.10
C LEU A 22 1.88 -19.54 8.88
N ALA A 23 2.13 -20.05 7.67
CA ALA A 23 3.42 -20.63 7.29
C ALA A 23 4.60 -19.62 7.36
N ARG A 24 4.34 -18.31 7.27
CA ARG A 24 5.38 -17.27 7.35
C ARG A 24 5.72 -16.86 8.78
N ILE A 25 4.91 -17.22 9.79
CA ILE A 25 5.14 -16.86 11.20
C ILE A 25 6.55 -17.24 11.70
N PRO A 26 7.06 -18.46 11.53
CA PRO A 26 8.40 -18.82 12.01
C PRO A 26 9.50 -17.99 11.31
N LEU A 27 9.32 -17.62 10.05
CA LEU A 27 10.26 -16.76 9.32
C LEU A 27 10.29 -15.34 9.89
N PHE A 28 9.12 -14.78 10.25
CA PHE A 28 9.06 -13.48 10.93
C PHE A 28 9.68 -13.52 12.32
N GLN A 29 9.51 -14.62 13.06
CA GLN A 29 10.17 -14.82 14.36
C GLN A 29 11.69 -14.90 14.21
N ALA A 30 12.18 -15.65 13.21
CA ALA A 30 13.60 -15.74 12.89
C ALA A 30 14.19 -14.39 12.48
N TYR A 31 13.51 -13.65 11.59
CA TYR A 31 13.92 -12.29 11.22
C TYR A 31 14.01 -11.35 12.42
N ARG A 32 13.02 -11.40 13.32
CA ARG A 32 13.02 -10.59 14.56
C ARG A 32 14.14 -10.99 15.52
N ARG A 33 14.51 -12.27 15.60
CA ARG A 33 15.49 -12.78 16.56
C ARG A 33 16.93 -12.70 16.04
N PHE A 34 17.15 -12.98 14.77
CA PHE A 34 18.47 -13.16 14.16
C PHE A 34 18.77 -12.15 13.04
N GLY A 35 17.79 -11.34 12.62
CA GLY A 35 17.94 -10.39 11.51
C GLY A 35 17.91 -11.05 10.12
N TRP A 36 17.67 -12.36 10.04
CA TRP A 36 17.66 -13.13 8.79
C TRP A 36 16.62 -14.26 8.85
N PRO A 37 15.94 -14.60 7.73
CA PRO A 37 15.99 -13.94 6.41
C PRO A 37 15.30 -12.57 6.43
N LYS A 38 15.65 -11.66 5.51
CA LYS A 38 15.05 -10.32 5.46
C LYS A 38 13.59 -10.43 5.01
N MET A 39 12.67 -10.27 5.97
CA MET A 39 11.24 -10.33 5.71
C MET A 39 10.68 -8.92 5.47
N LEU A 40 9.88 -8.78 4.41
CA LEU A 40 9.12 -7.58 4.13
C LEU A 40 7.78 -7.58 4.91
N PRO A 41 7.13 -6.41 5.08
CA PRO A 41 5.89 -6.30 5.86
C PRO A 41 4.74 -7.14 5.31
N LEU A 42 3.96 -7.72 6.22
CA LEU A 42 2.66 -8.33 5.89
C LEU A 42 1.60 -7.26 5.64
N ASN A 43 1.55 -6.20 6.46
CA ASN A 43 0.66 -5.05 6.25
C ASN A 43 1.38 -3.94 5.54
N LEU A 44 0.66 -3.24 4.67
CA LEU A 44 1.07 -1.92 4.24
C LEU A 44 -0.08 -0.93 4.40
N THR A 45 0.17 0.16 5.13
CA THR A 45 -0.76 1.29 5.21
C THR A 45 -0.30 2.38 4.24
N LEU A 46 -1.13 2.67 3.24
CA LEU A 46 -0.91 3.67 2.19
C LEU A 46 -1.59 4.97 2.61
N SER A 47 -0.82 6.06 2.74
CA SER A 47 -1.34 7.39 3.05
C SER A 47 -1.06 8.33 1.88
N PRO A 48 -1.93 8.40 0.86
CA PRO A 48 -1.66 9.15 -0.36
C PRO A 48 -1.66 10.66 -0.18
N SER A 49 -2.39 11.17 0.81
CA SER A 49 -2.49 12.61 1.08
C SER A 49 -2.71 12.89 2.57
N PRO A 50 -2.11 13.98 3.11
CA PRO A 50 -2.45 14.49 4.43
C PRO A 50 -3.73 15.35 4.43
N LYS A 51 -4.30 15.69 3.25
CA LYS A 51 -5.52 16.51 3.14
C LYS A 51 -6.69 15.79 3.80
N CYS A 52 -7.40 16.49 4.67
CA CYS A 52 -8.57 15.97 5.36
C CYS A 52 -9.62 17.08 5.46
N ASN A 53 -10.88 16.72 5.29
CA ASN A 53 -12.04 17.60 5.51
C ASN A 53 -12.37 17.78 7.00
N SER A 54 -11.81 16.94 7.87
CA SER A 54 -12.03 16.95 9.31
C SER A 54 -10.88 17.64 10.07
N ARG A 55 -11.20 18.19 11.24
CA ARG A 55 -10.22 18.82 12.17
C ARG A 55 -10.35 18.23 13.57
N CYS A 56 -10.10 16.93 13.67
CA CYS A 56 -10.29 16.18 14.90
C CYS A 56 -9.36 16.68 16.01
N LEU A 57 -9.84 16.72 17.25
CA LEU A 57 -9.05 17.15 18.42
C LEU A 57 -7.86 16.23 18.72
N THR A 58 -7.96 14.96 18.32
CA THR A 58 -6.95 13.92 18.56
C THR A 58 -6.05 13.66 17.35
N CYS A 59 -6.36 14.23 16.18
CA CYS A 59 -5.62 13.98 14.95
C CYS A 59 -5.23 15.30 14.26
N ASN A 60 -3.93 15.44 14.00
CA ASN A 60 -3.32 16.65 13.46
C ASN A 60 -2.81 16.51 12.02
N ILE A 61 -3.26 15.47 11.31
CA ILE A 61 -2.78 15.15 9.94
C ILE A 61 -3.07 16.27 8.95
N TRP A 62 -4.21 16.97 9.09
CA TRP A 62 -4.59 18.09 8.22
C TRP A 62 -3.61 19.27 8.27
N MET A 63 -2.79 19.37 9.32
CA MET A 63 -1.74 20.39 9.45
C MET A 63 -0.44 20.01 8.74
N LYS A 64 -0.26 18.73 8.37
CA LYS A 64 0.94 18.26 7.70
C LYS A 64 1.03 18.83 6.29
N ARG A 65 2.24 19.21 5.90
CA ARG A 65 2.60 19.64 4.55
C ARG A 65 3.65 18.68 4.02
N GLU A 66 3.18 17.67 3.32
CA GLU A 66 4.01 16.63 2.72
C GLU A 66 3.69 16.59 1.22
N ASN A 67 4.69 16.28 0.41
CA ASN A 67 4.48 16.12 -1.03
C ASN A 67 3.78 14.79 -1.29
N GLU A 68 2.71 14.83 -2.08
CA GLU A 68 1.97 13.65 -2.49
C GLU A 68 2.75 12.92 -3.59
N LEU A 69 2.85 11.60 -3.49
CA LEU A 69 3.41 10.80 -4.57
C LEU A 69 2.46 10.78 -5.77
N THR A 70 3.05 10.84 -6.95
CA THR A 70 2.34 10.59 -8.21
C THR A 70 1.96 9.11 -8.31
N LEU A 71 0.97 8.78 -9.15
CA LEU A 71 0.60 7.38 -9.39
C LEU A 71 1.76 6.53 -9.92
N ALA A 72 2.64 7.12 -10.74
CA ALA A 72 3.82 6.42 -11.27
C ALA A 72 4.84 6.10 -10.16
N GLU A 73 5.00 6.99 -9.18
CA GLU A 73 5.85 6.73 -8.02
C GLU A 73 5.23 5.66 -7.11
N TRP A 74 3.90 5.70 -6.91
CA TRP A 74 3.19 4.64 -6.20
C TRP A 74 3.36 3.28 -6.85
N ASP A 75 3.17 3.18 -8.17
CA ASP A 75 3.37 1.95 -8.94
C ASP A 75 4.79 1.38 -8.73
N LYS A 76 5.81 2.24 -8.84
CA LYS A 76 7.21 1.85 -8.60
C LYS A 76 7.44 1.35 -7.17
N VAL A 77 6.86 2.01 -6.16
CA VAL A 77 7.00 1.61 -4.76
C VAL A 77 6.31 0.27 -4.51
N LEU A 78 5.07 0.11 -4.97
CA LEU A 78 4.29 -1.12 -4.79
C LEU A 78 4.94 -2.30 -5.52
N ALA A 79 5.42 -2.09 -6.76
CA ALA A 79 6.15 -3.10 -7.52
C ALA A 79 7.43 -3.56 -6.80
N SER A 80 8.14 -2.67 -6.10
CA SER A 80 9.35 -3.01 -5.34
C SER A 80 9.10 -3.94 -4.15
N LEU A 81 7.86 -4.02 -3.67
CA LEU A 81 7.45 -4.90 -2.56
C LEU A 81 7.04 -6.30 -3.03
N GLY A 82 6.85 -6.49 -4.34
CA GLY A 82 6.41 -7.73 -4.94
C GLY A 82 5.16 -8.29 -4.28
N THR A 83 5.14 -9.60 -4.01
CA THR A 83 4.00 -10.29 -3.39
C THR A 83 4.11 -10.39 -1.86
N SER A 84 4.91 -9.52 -1.23
CA SER A 84 5.08 -9.57 0.23
C SER A 84 3.83 -9.12 0.98
N PRO A 85 3.25 -7.94 0.69
CA PRO A 85 2.11 -7.46 1.45
C PRO A 85 0.92 -8.39 1.24
N TYR A 86 0.25 -8.73 2.33
CA TYR A 86 -0.94 -9.54 2.36
C TYR A 86 -2.21 -8.70 2.45
N TRP A 87 -2.13 -7.58 3.17
CA TRP A 87 -3.24 -6.68 3.42
C TRP A 87 -2.78 -5.25 3.25
N PHE A 88 -3.54 -4.50 2.46
CA PHE A 88 -3.34 -3.08 2.25
C PHE A 88 -4.43 -2.30 2.97
N THR A 89 -4.02 -1.23 3.64
CA THR A 89 -4.92 -0.28 4.29
C THR A 89 -4.71 1.07 3.65
N ILE A 90 -5.72 1.65 3.01
CA ILE A 90 -5.63 3.03 2.52
C ILE A 90 -6.10 3.96 3.65
N SER A 91 -5.21 4.85 4.08
CA SER A 91 -5.37 5.78 5.19
C SER A 91 -4.86 7.18 4.77
N GLY A 92 -4.37 7.99 5.72
CA GLY A 92 -3.85 9.32 5.49
C GLY A 92 -4.65 10.37 6.25
N GLY A 93 -4.94 11.50 5.57
CA GLY A 93 -5.99 12.41 5.97
C GLY A 93 -7.36 11.78 5.74
N GLU A 94 -8.12 12.31 4.79
CA GLU A 94 -9.32 11.64 4.27
C GLU A 94 -8.97 10.99 2.93
N PRO A 95 -8.91 9.64 2.83
CA PRO A 95 -8.52 8.94 1.60
C PRO A 95 -9.33 9.36 0.37
N LEU A 96 -10.63 9.63 0.55
CA LEU A 96 -11.52 10.02 -0.54
C LEU A 96 -11.26 11.45 -1.05
N MET A 97 -10.45 12.25 -0.35
CA MET A 97 -9.99 13.55 -0.83
C MET A 97 -8.80 13.44 -1.80
N TYR A 98 -8.17 12.26 -1.91
CA TYR A 98 -7.15 12.01 -2.93
C TYR A 98 -7.83 11.69 -4.27
N PRO A 99 -7.65 12.51 -5.32
CA PRO A 99 -8.40 12.37 -6.57
C PRO A 99 -8.23 11.02 -7.28
N HIS A 100 -7.11 10.34 -7.02
CA HIS A 100 -6.73 9.10 -7.68
C HIS A 100 -6.77 7.88 -6.76
N VAL A 101 -7.62 7.91 -5.72
CA VAL A 101 -7.70 6.83 -4.72
C VAL A 101 -8.13 5.50 -5.34
N VAL A 102 -8.98 5.54 -6.37
CA VAL A 102 -9.46 4.33 -7.06
C VAL A 102 -8.34 3.72 -7.90
N GLU A 103 -7.57 4.53 -8.61
CA GLU A 103 -6.41 4.10 -9.37
C GLU A 103 -5.34 3.51 -8.44
N LEU A 104 -5.07 4.17 -7.31
CA LEU A 104 -4.17 3.66 -6.30
C LEU A 104 -4.62 2.29 -5.75
N ALA A 105 -5.91 2.13 -5.46
CA ALA A 105 -6.46 0.86 -4.99
C ALA A 105 -6.37 -0.27 -6.02
N LYS A 106 -6.28 0.05 -7.32
CA LYS A 106 -6.07 -0.95 -8.38
C LYS A 106 -4.60 -1.36 -8.55
N LEU A 107 -3.66 -0.55 -8.06
CA LEU A 107 -2.22 -0.84 -8.08
C LEU A 107 -1.78 -1.73 -6.91
N ALA A 108 -2.51 -1.68 -5.81
CA ALA A 108 -2.26 -2.46 -4.59
C ALA A 108 -2.83 -3.89 -4.70
#